data_AF-A0A6J1PQ21-F1
#
_entry.id   AF-A0A6J1PQ21-F1
#
_cell.length_a   1.000
_cell.length_b   1.000
_cell.length_c   1.000
_cell.angle_alpha   90.00
_cell.angle_beta   90.00
_cell.angle_gamma   90.00
#
_symmetry.space_group_name_H-M   'P 1'
#
loop_
_entity.id
_entity.type
_entity.pdbx_description
1 polymer ?
#
loop_
_entity_poly.entity_id
_entity_poly.type
_entity_poly.pdbx_seq_one_letter_code
_entity_poly.pdbx_strand_id
1 'polypeptide(L)'
;MYKRLQRPTVREILKDNEQGRLIVRSYAQTKILSKHSRNVLLELLISHLINTVKGPVNKHDFLHFARGIIDVFPSEDINLYYVAPVSKKDSRNRKSISVRGKLVEKYRNKLRQNKRILADISDVTTSTDLESEASNDVVSEVLETSVKWLETNQEPWEVVENH
;
A
#
# COMPACT_ATOMS: atom_id res chain seq x y z
N MET A 1 -4.75 -32.37 9.62
CA MET A 1 -5.62 -32.00 8.48
C MET A 1 -5.82 -30.49 8.53
N TYR A 2 -5.04 -29.70 7.78
CA TYR A 2 -5.14 -28.24 7.84
C TYR A 2 -6.51 -27.82 7.29
N LYS A 3 -7.33 -27.17 8.12
CA LYS A 3 -8.57 -26.52 7.68
C LYS A 3 -8.21 -25.62 6.50
N ARG A 4 -8.78 -25.88 5.32
CA ARG A 4 -8.72 -24.93 4.21
C ARG A 4 -9.37 -23.66 4.72
N LEU A 5 -8.57 -22.65 5.09
CA LEU A 5 -9.09 -21.30 5.35
C LEU A 5 -9.91 -20.93 4.12
N GLN A 6 -11.23 -20.84 4.29
CA GLN A 6 -12.11 -20.36 3.22
C GLN A 6 -11.61 -18.97 2.87
N ARG A 7 -11.17 -18.82 1.62
CA ARG A 7 -10.73 -17.53 1.11
C ARG A 7 -12.00 -16.73 0.81
N PRO A 8 -12.12 -15.52 1.38
CA PRO A 8 -13.31 -14.72 1.16
C PRO A 8 -13.41 -14.32 -0.31
N THR A 9 -14.64 -14.31 -0.80
CA THR A 9 -14.91 -13.98 -2.19
C THR A 9 -14.77 -12.48 -2.43
N VAL A 10 -14.50 -12.08 -3.69
CA VAL A 10 -14.47 -10.66 -4.07
C VAL A 10 -15.79 -9.96 -3.68
N ARG A 11 -16.92 -10.67 -3.79
CA ARG A 11 -18.24 -10.16 -3.42
C ARG A 11 -18.37 -9.89 -1.91
N GLU A 12 -17.83 -10.77 -1.07
CA GLU A 12 -17.82 -10.56 0.39
C GLU A 12 -16.99 -9.33 0.76
N ILE A 13 -15.76 -9.25 0.25
CA ILE A 13 -14.86 -8.11 0.52
C ILE A 13 -15.49 -6.78 0.10
N LEU A 14 -16.20 -6.76 -1.04
CA LEU A 14 -16.88 -5.56 -1.52
C LEU A 14 -18.14 -5.19 -0.73
N LYS A 15 -18.85 -6.16 -0.16
CA LYS A 15 -20.04 -5.89 0.67
C LYS A 15 -19.65 -5.28 2.01
N ASP A 16 -18.56 -5.76 2.59
CA ASP A 16 -18.08 -5.32 3.90
C ASP A 16 -17.52 -3.89 3.87
N ASN A 17 -17.04 -3.44 2.70
CA ASN A 17 -16.45 -2.11 2.53
C ASN A 17 -17.41 -1.11 1.87
N GLU A 18 -17.51 0.11 2.41
CA GLU A 18 -18.34 1.18 1.85
C GLU A 18 -17.98 1.53 0.41
N GLN A 19 -16.69 1.73 0.13
CA GLN A 19 -16.20 2.01 -1.22
C GLN A 19 -16.48 0.82 -2.15
N GLY A 20 -16.38 -0.40 -1.62
CA GLY A 20 -16.76 -1.61 -2.34
C GLY A 20 -18.22 -1.61 -2.78
N ARG A 21 -19.15 -1.24 -1.88
CA ARG A 21 -20.58 -1.11 -2.19
C ARG A 21 -20.85 -0.03 -3.24
N LEU A 22 -20.15 1.11 -3.16
CA LEU A 22 -20.25 2.18 -4.15
C LEU A 22 -19.80 1.73 -5.54
N ILE A 23 -18.69 1.00 -5.63
CA ILE A 23 -18.20 0.41 -6.89
C ILE A 23 -19.26 -0.49 -7.52
N VAL A 24 -19.85 -1.40 -6.73
CA VAL A 24 -20.89 -2.32 -7.22
C VAL A 24 -22.12 -1.55 -7.71
N ARG A 25 -22.55 -0.52 -6.97
CA ARG A 25 -23.70 0.31 -7.35
C ARG A 25 -23.46 1.12 -8.63
N SER A 26 -22.28 1.74 -8.75
CA SER A 26 -21.90 2.49 -9.95
C SER A 26 -21.85 1.57 -11.18
N TYR A 27 -21.23 0.39 -11.04
CA TYR A 27 -21.18 -0.58 -12.12
C TYR A 27 -22.58 -1.11 -12.51
N ALA A 28 -23.49 -1.27 -11.54
CA ALA A 28 -24.84 -1.72 -11.84
C ALA A 28 -25.57 -0.77 -12.81
N GLN A 29 -25.28 0.53 -12.74
CA GLN A 29 -25.84 1.58 -13.59
C GLN A 29 -25.15 1.69 -14.95
N THR A 30 -23.81 1.68 -14.98
CA THR A 30 -23.03 1.96 -16.20
C THR A 30 -22.59 0.71 -16.96
N LYS A 31 -22.55 -0.45 -16.29
CA LYS A 31 -21.93 -1.71 -16.75
C LYS A 31 -20.45 -1.60 -17.12
N ILE A 32 -19.80 -0.49 -16.75
CA ILE A 32 -18.40 -0.19 -17.05
C ILE A 32 -17.70 0.17 -15.75
N LEU A 33 -16.60 -0.51 -15.48
CA LEU A 33 -15.77 -0.20 -14.31
C LEU A 33 -14.76 0.89 -14.67
N SER A 34 -14.89 2.06 -14.03
CA SER A 34 -13.98 3.18 -14.29
C SER A 34 -12.54 2.86 -13.85
N LYS A 35 -11.54 3.57 -14.41
CA LYS A 35 -10.12 3.43 -13.98
C LYS A 35 -9.97 3.68 -12.47
N HIS A 36 -10.67 4.68 -11.94
CA HIS A 36 -10.67 4.99 -10.52
C HIS A 36 -11.26 3.84 -9.69
N SER A 37 -12.45 3.37 -10.06
CA SER A 37 -13.12 2.24 -9.40
C SER A 37 -12.27 0.96 -9.42
N ARG A 38 -11.59 0.67 -10.53
CA ARG A 38 -10.62 -0.45 -10.62
C ARG A 38 -9.48 -0.30 -9.61
N ASN A 39 -8.91 0.90 -9.48
CA ASN A 39 -7.80 1.11 -8.56
C ASN A 39 -8.24 0.95 -7.09
N VAL A 40 -9.42 1.45 -6.74
CA VAL A 40 -10.00 1.28 -5.40
C VAL A 40 -10.32 -0.19 -5.14
N LEU A 41 -10.96 -0.89 -6.08
CA LEU A 41 -11.20 -2.34 -6.01
C LEU A 41 -9.90 -3.11 -5.72
N LEU A 42 -8.84 -2.84 -6.47
CA LEU A 42 -7.54 -3.49 -6.29
C LEU A 42 -6.93 -3.19 -4.92
N GLU A 43 -7.04 -1.94 -4.44
CA GLU A 43 -6.58 -1.58 -3.10
C GLU A 43 -7.31 -2.38 -2.03
N LEU A 44 -8.64 -2.49 -2.10
CA LEU A 44 -9.44 -3.23 -1.14
C LEU A 44 -9.05 -4.72 -1.11
N LEU A 45 -8.97 -5.36 -2.28
CA LEU A 45 -8.64 -6.78 -2.38
C LEU A 45 -7.23 -7.08 -1.87
N ILE A 46 -6.24 -6.28 -2.27
CA ILE A 46 -4.85 -6.49 -1.85
C ILE A 46 -4.65 -6.18 -0.37
N SER A 47 -5.30 -5.15 0.16
CA SER A 47 -5.28 -4.85 1.60
C SER A 47 -5.82 -6.02 2.41
N HIS A 48 -6.99 -6.52 2.00
CA HIS A 48 -7.61 -7.67 2.64
C HIS A 48 -6.70 -8.90 2.58
N LEU A 49 -6.07 -9.16 1.44
CA LEU A 49 -5.16 -10.29 1.25
C LEU A 49 -3.94 -10.24 2.17
N ILE A 50 -3.30 -9.08 2.28
CA ILE A 50 -2.13 -8.87 3.15
C ILE A 50 -2.53 -9.05 4.63
N ASN A 51 -3.71 -8.58 5.02
CA ASN A 51 -4.16 -8.62 6.41
C ASN A 51 -4.67 -10.00 6.85
N THR A 52 -5.15 -10.82 5.91
CA THR A 52 -5.76 -12.12 6.23
C THR A 52 -4.82 -13.31 6.03
N VAL A 53 -3.93 -13.26 5.04
CA VAL A 53 -3.04 -14.38 4.74
C VAL A 53 -1.82 -14.33 5.67
N LYS A 54 -1.73 -15.31 6.56
CA LYS A 54 -0.51 -15.56 7.35
C LYS A 54 0.53 -16.24 6.46
N GLY A 55 1.41 -15.45 5.84
CA GLY A 55 2.51 -15.93 5.01
C GLY A 55 2.53 -15.36 3.58
N PRO A 56 3.38 -15.89 2.69
CA PRO A 56 3.51 -15.39 1.33
C PRO A 56 2.23 -15.66 0.52
N VAL A 57 1.74 -14.62 -0.15
CA VAL A 57 0.64 -14.72 -1.10
C VAL A 57 1.10 -15.52 -2.32
N ASN A 58 0.30 -16.50 -2.73
CA ASN A 58 0.65 -17.40 -3.81
C ASN A 58 -0.09 -17.05 -5.13
N LYS A 59 0.29 -17.70 -6.23
CA LYS A 59 -0.30 -17.51 -7.56
C LYS A 59 -1.80 -17.86 -7.66
N HIS A 60 -2.27 -18.82 -6.86
CA HIS A 60 -3.67 -19.21 -6.83
C HIS A 60 -4.56 -18.13 -6.19
N ASP A 61 -3.99 -17.31 -5.31
CA ASP A 61 -4.71 -16.24 -4.62
C ASP A 61 -5.07 -15.13 -5.60
N PHE A 62 -4.09 -14.74 -6.43
CA PHE A 62 -4.30 -13.78 -7.50
C PHE A 62 -5.27 -14.31 -8.56
N LEU A 63 -5.17 -15.59 -8.94
CA LEU A 63 -6.09 -16.21 -9.87
C LEU A 63 -7.52 -16.28 -9.31
N HIS A 64 -7.67 -16.60 -8.02
CA HIS A 64 -8.96 -16.65 -7.34
C HIS A 64 -9.64 -15.27 -7.36
N PHE A 65 -8.90 -14.21 -7.03
CA PHE A 65 -9.43 -12.85 -7.11
C PHE A 65 -9.70 -12.40 -8.55
N ALA A 66 -8.81 -12.70 -9.51
CA ALA A 66 -9.06 -12.34 -10.90
C ALA A 66 -10.37 -12.96 -11.42
N ARG A 67 -10.64 -14.23 -11.11
CA ARG A 67 -11.92 -14.88 -11.43
C ARG A 67 -13.09 -14.23 -10.71
N GLY A 68 -12.97 -14.01 -9.40
CA GLY A 68 -14.02 -13.35 -8.63
C GLY A 68 -14.33 -11.92 -9.10
N ILE A 69 -13.35 -11.21 -9.66
CA ILE A 69 -13.58 -9.90 -10.29
C ILE A 69 -14.45 -10.06 -11.53
N ILE A 70 -14.16 -11.03 -12.41
CA ILE A 70 -14.98 -11.28 -13.61
C ILE A 70 -16.40 -11.73 -13.23
N ASP A 71 -16.54 -12.54 -12.18
CA ASP A 71 -17.85 -12.99 -11.69
C ASP A 71 -18.72 -11.82 -11.18
N VAL A 72 -18.10 -10.78 -10.63
CA VAL A 72 -18.81 -9.58 -10.15
C VAL A 72 -18.95 -8.52 -11.26
N PHE A 73 -17.96 -8.42 -12.14
CA PHE A 73 -17.85 -7.42 -13.21
C PHE A 73 -17.57 -8.10 -14.57
N PRO A 74 -18.61 -8.67 -15.23
CA PRO A 74 -18.42 -9.47 -16.45
C PRO A 74 -17.84 -8.73 -17.66
N SER A 75 -17.82 -7.39 -17.67
CA SER A 75 -17.24 -6.60 -18.78
C SER A 75 -15.72 -6.45 -18.70
N GLU A 76 -15.09 -6.90 -17.62
CA GLU A 76 -13.64 -6.83 -17.49
C GLU A 76 -12.93 -8.04 -18.13
N ASP A 77 -11.64 -7.88 -18.43
CA ASP A 77 -10.77 -8.96 -18.92
C ASP A 77 -9.92 -9.54 -17.79
N ILE A 78 -9.93 -10.86 -17.64
CA ILE A 78 -9.14 -11.57 -16.63
C ILE A 78 -7.64 -11.30 -16.77
N ASN A 79 -7.14 -11.15 -18.00
CA ASN A 79 -5.72 -10.94 -18.28
C ASN A 79 -5.23 -9.57 -17.80
N LEU A 80 -6.14 -8.60 -17.59
CA LEU A 80 -5.80 -7.32 -16.97
C LEU A 80 -5.35 -7.49 -15.52
N TYR A 81 -5.93 -8.47 -14.82
CA TYR A 81 -5.75 -8.65 -13.39
C TYR A 81 -4.67 -9.68 -13.06
N TYR A 82 -4.63 -10.76 -13.83
CA TYR A 82 -3.69 -11.85 -13.60
C TYR A 82 -3.37 -12.60 -14.91
N VAL A 83 -2.07 -12.74 -15.19
CA VAL A 83 -1.54 -13.59 -16.25
C VAL A 83 -0.56 -14.56 -15.62
N ALA A 84 -0.84 -15.85 -15.79
CA ALA A 84 -0.02 -16.93 -15.25
C ALA A 84 1.42 -16.88 -15.80
N PRO A 85 2.43 -17.33 -15.02
CA PRO A 85 3.79 -17.40 -15.51
C PRO A 85 3.91 -18.45 -16.61
N VAL A 86 4.75 -18.18 -17.62
CA VAL A 86 5.03 -19.09 -18.73
C VAL A 86 6.44 -19.63 -18.59
N SER A 87 6.58 -20.96 -18.63
CA SER A 87 7.88 -21.61 -18.53
C SER A 87 8.73 -21.34 -19.78
N LYS A 88 10.05 -21.54 -19.70
CA LYS A 88 10.94 -21.42 -20.88
C LYS A 88 10.54 -22.39 -22.00
N LYS A 89 10.03 -23.58 -21.65
CA LYS A 89 9.67 -24.64 -22.60
C LYS A 89 8.44 -24.26 -23.43
N ASP A 90 7.50 -23.55 -22.81
CA ASP A 90 6.21 -23.18 -23.42
C ASP A 90 6.24 -21.77 -24.05
N SER A 91 7.37 -21.08 -23.94
CA SER A 91 7.53 -19.72 -24.44
C SER A 91 8.04 -19.72 -25.86
N ARG A 92 7.35 -19.01 -26.76
CA ARG A 92 7.74 -18.80 -28.16
C ARG A 92 9.18 -18.33 -28.32
N ASN A 93 9.65 -17.49 -27.40
CA ASN A 93 10.99 -16.88 -27.46
C ASN A 93 12.01 -17.64 -26.57
N ARG A 94 11.69 -18.86 -26.09
CA ARG A 94 12.51 -19.67 -25.17
C ARG A 94 12.92 -18.95 -23.88
N LYS A 95 12.16 -17.92 -23.48
CA LYS A 95 12.39 -17.12 -22.27
C LYS A 95 11.23 -17.29 -21.30
N SER A 96 11.53 -17.49 -20.01
CA SER A 96 10.49 -17.56 -18.97
C SER A 96 9.82 -16.20 -18.82
N ILE A 97 8.49 -16.21 -18.81
CA ILE A 97 7.68 -15.01 -18.58
C ILE A 97 7.21 -15.08 -17.13
N SER A 98 7.55 -14.06 -16.35
CA SER A 98 7.10 -13.94 -14.97
C SER A 98 5.60 -13.67 -14.89
N VAL A 99 5.01 -13.93 -13.73
CA VAL A 99 3.60 -13.64 -13.48
C VAL A 99 3.34 -12.12 -13.60
N ARG A 100 2.25 -11.75 -14.28
CA ARG A 100 1.87 -10.36 -14.56
C ARG A 100 0.43 -10.07 -14.17
N GLY A 101 0.03 -8.81 -14.28
CA GLY A 101 -1.33 -8.33 -14.02
C GLY A 101 -1.40 -7.34 -12.86
N LYS A 102 -2.47 -6.54 -12.84
CA LYS A 102 -2.63 -5.44 -11.88
C LYS A 102 -2.66 -5.89 -10.43
N LEU A 103 -3.22 -7.05 -10.12
CA LEU A 103 -3.25 -7.58 -8.75
C LEU A 103 -1.83 -7.84 -8.22
N VAL A 104 -1.00 -8.50 -9.06
CA VAL A 104 0.39 -8.84 -8.72
C VAL A 104 1.22 -7.57 -8.51
N GLU A 105 1.08 -6.61 -9.43
CA GLU A 105 1.81 -5.35 -9.38
C GLU A 105 1.42 -4.54 -8.14
N LYS A 106 0.11 -4.40 -7.88
CA LYS A 106 -0.40 -3.69 -6.71
C LYS A 106 0.09 -4.31 -5.39
N TYR A 107 0.09 -5.64 -5.29
CA TYR A 107 0.65 -6.35 -4.13
C TYR A 107 2.14 -6.05 -3.92
N ARG A 108 2.96 -6.15 -4.98
CA ARG A 108 4.40 -5.85 -4.90
C ARG A 108 4.65 -4.41 -4.49
N ASN A 109 3.92 -3.46 -5.07
CA ASN A 109 4.05 -2.05 -4.76
C ASN A 109 3.67 -1.78 -3.30
N LYS A 110 2.59 -2.39 -2.81
CA LYS A 110 2.15 -2.26 -1.42
C LYS A 110 3.16 -2.84 -0.43
N LEU A 111 3.73 -4.02 -0.72
CA LEU A 111 4.81 -4.57 0.11
C LEU A 111 6.05 -3.68 0.14
N ARG A 112 6.44 -3.11 -1.02
CA ARG A 112 7.56 -2.16 -1.07
C ARG A 112 7.27 -0.90 -0.25
N GLN A 113 6.06 -0.36 -0.35
CA GLN A 113 5.65 0.79 0.44
C GLN A 113 5.69 0.50 1.94
N ASN A 114 5.12 -0.62 2.39
CA ASN A 114 5.15 -1.01 3.80
C ASN A 114 6.59 -1.17 4.32
N LYS A 115 7.48 -1.78 3.53
CA LYS A 115 8.89 -1.92 3.89
C LYS A 115 9.61 -0.58 4.03
N ARG A 116 9.34 0.38 3.14
CA ARG A 116 9.90 1.73 3.23
C ARG A 116 9.45 2.43 4.51
N ILE A 117 8.15 2.41 4.79
CA ILE A 117 7.59 2.99 6.02
C ILE A 117 8.24 2.39 7.27
N LEU A 118 8.42 1.07 7.31
CA LEU A 118 9.08 0.41 8.45
C LEU A 118 10.55 0.81 8.61
N ALA A 119 11.28 0.97 7.50
CA ALA A 119 12.67 1.44 7.53
C ALA A 119 12.75 2.90 8.03
N ASP A 120 11.86 3.76 7.54
CA ASP A 120 11.79 5.16 7.97
C ASP A 120 11.50 5.26 9.48
N ILE A 121 10.61 4.39 10.02
CA ILE A 121 10.33 4.32 11.46
C ILE A 121 11.55 3.83 12.26
N SER A 122 12.26 2.80 11.77
CA SER A 122 13.44 2.30 12.47
C SER A 122 14.59 3.31 12.49
N ASP A 123 14.76 4.09 11.42
CA ASP A 123 15.77 5.14 11.35
C ASP A 123 15.45 6.24 12.38
N VAL A 124 14.19 6.66 12.48
CA VAL A 124 13.75 7.64 13.51
C VAL A 124 14.00 7.13 14.92
N THR A 125 13.66 5.87 15.20
CA THR A 125 13.82 5.27 16.54
C THR A 125 15.31 5.14 16.90
N THR A 126 16.15 4.73 15.95
CA THR A 126 17.61 4.66 16.15
C THR A 126 18.22 6.04 16.39
N SER A 127 17.72 7.09 15.73
CA SER A 127 18.15 8.47 16.02
C SER A 127 17.70 8.96 17.39
N THR A 128 16.59 8.45 17.94
CA THR A 128 16.13 8.83 19.29
C THR A 128 16.86 8.04 20.39
N ASP A 129 17.24 6.79 20.11
CA ASP A 129 17.93 5.93 21.06
C ASP A 129 19.45 6.21 21.16
N LEU A 130 20.04 6.88 20.16
CA LEU A 130 21.44 7.31 20.21
C LEU A 130 21.67 8.59 21.04
N GLU A 131 20.61 9.25 21.49
CA GLU A 131 20.68 10.41 22.38
C GLU A 131 20.64 10.04 23.88
N SER A 132 20.53 8.76 24.24
CA SER A 132 20.35 8.36 25.64
C SER A 132 21.61 7.92 26.40
N GLU A 133 22.80 7.83 25.79
CA GLU A 133 24.01 7.35 26.52
C GLU A 133 25.33 8.13 26.29
N ALA A 134 25.30 9.35 25.75
CA ALA A 134 26.51 10.17 25.70
C ALA A 134 26.28 11.61 26.19
N SER A 135 26.90 11.90 27.33
CA SER A 135 27.38 13.22 27.75
C SER A 135 26.35 14.35 27.94
N ASN A 136 25.97 14.56 29.21
CA ASN A 136 25.28 15.75 29.73
C ASN A 136 25.94 17.12 29.40
N ASP A 137 27.12 17.14 28.77
CA ASP A 137 27.90 18.36 28.49
C ASP A 137 27.52 18.99 27.14
N VAL A 138 27.14 18.19 26.14
CA VAL A 138 26.84 18.67 24.77
C VAL A 138 25.43 19.28 24.68
N VAL A 139 24.50 18.80 25.51
CA VAL A 139 23.11 19.30 25.55
C VAL A 139 23.05 20.75 26.06
N SER A 140 23.97 21.17 26.93
CA SER A 140 24.01 22.54 27.45
C SER A 140 24.39 23.56 26.37
N GLU A 141 25.36 23.24 25.50
CA GLU A 141 25.85 24.16 24.46
C GLU A 141 24.83 24.37 23.34
N VAL A 142 24.06 23.34 22.99
CA VAL A 142 22.97 23.43 21.99
C VAL A 142 21.77 24.23 22.51
N LEU A 143 21.45 24.11 23.80
CA LEU A 143 20.43 24.92 24.44
C LEU A 143 20.87 26.38 24.57
N GLU A 144 22.11 26.64 24.96
CA GLU A 144 22.66 28.00 25.08
C GLU A 144 22.69 28.74 23.74
N THR A 145 23.08 28.05 22.65
CA THR A 145 23.06 28.64 21.30
C THR A 145 21.65 28.95 20.82
N SER A 146 20.68 28.09 21.13
CA SER A 146 19.27 28.29 20.77
C SER A 146 18.63 29.46 21.55
N VAL A 147 18.93 29.59 22.83
CA VAL A 147 18.48 30.72 23.67
C VAL A 147 19.06 32.04 23.17
N LYS A 148 20.35 32.06 22.86
CA LYS A 148 21.05 33.27 22.38
C LYS A 148 20.51 33.76 21.03
N TRP A 149 20.12 32.84 20.15
CA TRP A 149 19.47 33.19 18.88
C TRP A 149 18.11 33.85 19.10
N LEU A 150 17.31 33.34 20.05
CA LEU A 150 16.01 33.89 20.40
C LEU A 150 16.11 35.27 21.04
N GLU A 151 17.15 35.54 21.83
CA GLU A 151 17.40 36.88 22.39
C GLU A 151 17.81 37.88 21.31
N THR A 152 18.58 37.45 20.31
CA THR A 152 19.13 38.35 19.28
C THR A 152 18.11 38.64 18.17
N ASN A 153 17.16 37.74 17.91
CA ASN A 153 16.17 37.88 16.82
C ASN A 153 14.78 38.28 17.32
N GLN A 154 14.68 38.97 18.46
CA GLN A 154 13.45 39.69 18.78
C GLN A 154 13.40 40.96 17.94
N GLU A 155 12.60 40.93 16.87
CA GLU A 155 12.27 42.15 16.13
C GLU A 155 11.48 43.11 17.04
N PRO A 156 11.85 44.39 17.11
CA PRO A 156 11.13 45.36 17.92
C PRO A 156 9.71 45.57 17.37
N TRP A 157 8.73 45.52 18.27
CA TRP A 157 7.30 45.65 17.98
C TRP A 157 6.89 46.93 17.22
N GLU A 158 7.75 47.96 17.18
CA GLU A 158 7.53 49.21 16.44
C GLU A 158 7.45 49.03 14.91
N VAL A 159 7.92 47.89 14.37
CA VAL A 159 7.82 47.58 12.93
C VAL A 159 6.45 47.01 12.54
N VAL A 160 5.68 46.49 13.51
CA VAL A 160 4.40 45.81 13.24
C VAL A 160 3.22 46.79 13.13
N GLU A 161 3.34 48.02 13.65
CA GLU A 161 2.24 49.02 13.66
C GLU A 161 2.12 49.90 12.40
N ASN A 162 3.01 49.78 11.41
CA ASN A 162 2.99 50.65 10.21
C ASN A 162 2.60 49.93 8.88
N HIS A 163 1.81 48.87 8.94
CA HIS A 163 1.15 48.28 7.76
C HIS A 163 -0.36 48.12 7.93
#